data_AF-A0A257JEM7-F1
#
_entry.id   AF-A0A257JEM7-F1
#
_cell.length_a   1.000
_cell.length_b   1.000
_cell.length_c   1.000
_cell.angle_alpha   90.00
_cell.angle_beta   90.00
_cell.angle_gamma   90.00
#
_symmetry.space_group_name_H-M   'P 1'
#
loop_
_entity.id
_entity.type
_entity.pdbx_description
1 polymer ?
#
loop_
_entity_poly.entity_id
_entity_poly.type
_entity_poly.pdbx_seq_one_letter_code
_entity_poly.pdbx_strand_id
1 'polypeptide(L)'
;PHPFSTTSGLARDYLAALQRAGGTAKPNYSSMEGYVAARVFVEGLKRAGRNPGREDLVKGLESLERLDLGGFQIGFSPRSHVASQFVELTMLTADGRVRR
;
A
#
# COMPACT_ATOMS: atom_id res chain seq x y z
N PRO A 1 -2.08 -6.78 4.84
CA PRO A 1 -1.94 -7.76 3.73
C PRO A 1 -0.61 -8.52 3.88
N HIS A 2 -0.62 -9.84 3.71
CA HIS A 2 0.54 -10.71 3.91
C HIS A 2 1.68 -10.45 2.89
N PRO A 3 2.86 -9.95 3.32
CA PRO A 3 3.91 -9.49 2.42
C PRO A 3 4.64 -10.60 1.67
N PHE A 4 4.61 -11.84 2.18
CA PHE A 4 5.32 -12.98 1.58
C PHE A 4 4.43 -13.84 0.68
N SER A 5 3.21 -13.39 0.38
CA SER A 5 2.28 -14.14 -0.47
C SER A 5 2.76 -14.17 -1.92
N THR A 6 2.80 -15.34 -2.54
CA THR A 6 3.12 -15.50 -3.97
C THR A 6 1.89 -15.37 -4.87
N THR A 7 0.68 -15.41 -4.30
CA THR A 7 -0.59 -15.35 -5.02
C THR A 7 -1.25 -13.97 -5.00
N SER A 8 -0.86 -13.10 -4.05
CA SER A 8 -1.33 -11.71 -4.00
C SER A 8 -0.58 -10.85 -5.03
N GLY A 9 -1.32 -10.12 -5.86
CA GLY A 9 -0.75 -9.15 -6.80
C GLY A 9 0.07 -8.08 -6.08
N LEU A 10 -0.47 -7.52 -4.99
CA LEU A 10 0.21 -6.53 -4.16
C LEU A 10 1.56 -7.03 -3.63
N ALA A 11 1.59 -8.25 -3.09
CA ALA A 11 2.82 -8.82 -2.53
C ALA A 11 3.88 -9.05 -3.61
N ARG A 12 3.49 -9.51 -4.81
CA ARG A 12 4.42 -9.65 -5.94
C ARG A 12 5.00 -8.30 -6.37
N ASP A 13 4.16 -7.28 -6.50
CA ASP A 13 4.58 -5.92 -6.85
C ASP A 13 5.59 -5.35 -5.84
N TYR A 14 5.32 -5.57 -4.55
CA TYR A 14 6.17 -5.15 -3.44
C TYR A 14 7.52 -5.88 -3.45
N LEU A 15 7.54 -7.21 -3.56
CA LEU A 15 8.77 -7.99 -3.63
C LEU A 15 9.62 -7.62 -4.86
N ALA A 16 8.98 -7.40 -6.02
CA ALA A 16 9.66 -6.91 -7.21
C ALA A 16 10.22 -5.49 -7.04
N ALA A 17 9.54 -4.62 -6.29
CA ALA A 17 10.05 -3.29 -5.96
C ALA A 17 11.28 -3.36 -5.04
N LEU A 18 11.29 -4.24 -4.03
CA LEU A 18 12.45 -4.46 -3.17
C LEU A 18 13.66 -4.96 -3.97
N GLN A 19 13.45 -5.88 -4.90
CA GLN A 19 14.53 -6.35 -5.77
C GLN A 19 15.11 -5.22 -6.63
N ARG A 20 14.25 -4.37 -7.20
CA ARG A 20 14.69 -3.19 -7.96
C ARG A 20 15.38 -2.13 -7.10
N ALA A 21 15.05 -2.06 -5.81
CA ALA A 21 15.69 -1.16 -4.84
C ALA A 21 17.03 -1.70 -4.30
N GLY A 22 17.56 -2.78 -4.87
CA GLY A 22 18.88 -3.36 -4.52
C GLY A 22 18.83 -4.69 -3.79
N GLY A 23 17.64 -5.19 -3.42
CA GLY A 23 17.45 -6.56 -2.89
C GLY A 23 18.05 -6.84 -1.49
N THR A 24 18.60 -5.84 -0.81
CA THR A 24 19.20 -5.99 0.53
C THR A 24 18.17 -5.88 1.66
N ALA A 25 17.07 -5.17 1.42
CA ALA A 25 16.00 -5.00 2.39
C ALA A 25 15.20 -6.29 2.57
N LYS A 26 15.06 -6.73 3.82
CA LYS A 26 14.25 -7.90 4.15
C LYS A 26 12.76 -7.53 4.16
N PRO A 27 11.90 -8.24 3.38
CA PRO A 27 10.48 -7.96 3.38
C PRO A 27 9.85 -8.16 4.76
N ASN A 28 8.93 -7.30 5.16
CA ASN A 28 8.17 -7.41 6.40
C ASN A 28 6.86 -6.60 6.32
N TYR A 29 5.99 -6.73 7.33
CA TYR A 29 4.69 -6.07 7.35
C TYR A 29 4.79 -4.54 7.30
N SER A 30 5.67 -3.94 8.10
CA SER A 30 5.82 -2.49 8.17
C SER A 30 6.34 -1.88 6.86
N SER A 31 7.27 -2.56 6.18
CA SER A 31 7.79 -2.08 4.89
C SER A 31 6.80 -2.31 3.74
N MET A 32 5.93 -3.33 3.83
CA MET A 32 4.79 -3.47 2.93
C MET A 32 3.74 -2.36 3.13
N GLU A 33 3.45 -1.99 4.38
CA GLU A 33 2.59 -0.86 4.70
C GLU A 33 3.17 0.45 4.14
N GLY A 34 4.46 0.71 4.39
CA GLY A 34 5.17 1.86 3.82
C GLY A 34 5.15 1.87 2.29
N TYR A 35 5.30 0.71 1.64
CA TYR A 35 5.20 0.58 0.19
C TYR A 35 3.80 0.96 -0.33
N VAL A 36 2.74 0.48 0.33
CA VAL A 36 1.35 0.83 0.00
C VAL A 36 1.13 2.34 0.19
N ALA A 37 1.55 2.89 1.33
CA ALA A 37 1.42 4.33 1.61
C ALA A 37 2.13 5.18 0.55
N ALA A 38 3.34 4.80 0.15
CA ALA A 38 4.08 5.50 -0.90
C ALA A 38 3.38 5.40 -2.27
N ARG A 39 2.85 4.24 -2.64
CA ARG A 39 2.07 4.07 -3.89
C ARG A 39 0.84 4.97 -3.89
N VAL A 40 0.10 5.03 -2.79
CA VAL A 40 -1.07 5.90 -2.62
C VAL A 40 -0.68 7.37 -2.72
N PHE A 41 0.39 7.77 -2.04
CA PHE A 41 0.89 9.15 -2.05
C PHE A 41 1.26 9.59 -3.48
N VAL A 42 1.95 8.73 -4.23
CA VAL A 42 2.30 8.99 -5.64
C VAL A 42 1.04 9.12 -6.50
N GLU A 43 0.02 8.29 -6.30
CA GLU A 43 -1.25 8.40 -7.03
C GLU A 43 -2.03 9.68 -6.69
N GLY A 44 -1.97 10.14 -5.45
CA GLY A 44 -2.48 11.45 -5.03
C GLY A 44 -1.75 12.60 -5.72
N LEU A 45 -0.41 12.56 -5.74
CA LEU A 45 0.40 13.57 -6.43
C LEU A 45 0.13 13.63 -7.94
N LYS A 46 -0.02 12.48 -8.60
CA LYS A 46 -0.38 12.44 -10.04
C LYS A 46 -1.71 13.13 -10.31
N ARG A 47 -2.70 12.96 -9.44
CA ARG A 47 -4.03 13.57 -9.55
C ARG A 47 -4.04 15.06 -9.18
N ALA A 48 -3.14 15.47 -8.29
CA ALA A 48 -2.95 16.87 -7.91
C ALA A 48 -2.42 17.75 -9.07
N GLY A 49 -1.82 17.15 -10.12
CA GLY A 49 -1.40 17.86 -11.32
C GLY A 49 0.00 18.46 -11.23
N ARG A 50 0.28 19.48 -12.05
CA ARG A 50 1.62 20.09 -12.17
C ARG A 50 1.88 21.04 -11.00
N ASN A 51 3.05 20.90 -10.36
CA ASN A 51 3.50 21.73 -9.24
C ASN A 51 2.50 21.78 -8.06
N PRO A 52 2.15 20.63 -7.47
CA PRO A 52 1.08 20.55 -6.48
C PRO A 52 1.48 21.21 -5.14
N GLY A 53 0.54 21.96 -4.56
CA GLY A 53 0.60 22.41 -3.17
C GLY A 53 0.06 21.35 -2.19
N ARG A 54 -0.01 21.72 -0.91
CA ARG A 54 -0.55 20.85 0.15
C ARG A 54 -2.03 20.56 -0.09
N GLU A 55 -2.80 21.59 -0.41
CA GLU A 55 -4.24 21.52 -0.65
C GLU A 55 -4.54 20.70 -1.91
N ASP A 56 -3.71 20.81 -2.94
CA ASP A 56 -3.87 20.05 -4.18
C ASP A 56 -3.59 18.56 -3.97
N LEU A 57 -2.60 18.23 -3.14
CA LEU A 57 -2.36 16.84 -2.73
C LEU A 57 -3.57 16.26 -2.00
N VAL A 58 -4.15 17.01 -1.05
CA VAL A 58 -5.35 16.54 -0.33
C VAL A 58 -6.50 16.30 -1.30
N LYS A 59 -6.79 17.24 -2.20
CA LYS A 59 -7.81 17.07 -3.25
C LYS A 59 -7.51 15.87 -4.16
N GLY A 60 -6.25 15.70 -4.54
CA GLY A 60 -5.79 14.58 -5.37
C GLY A 60 -6.01 13.24 -4.67
N LEU A 61 -5.72 13.16 -3.37
CA LEU A 61 -5.99 11.98 -2.56
C LEU A 61 -7.50 11.74 -2.39
N GLU A 62 -8.28 12.77 -2.06
CA GLU A 62 -9.75 12.67 -1.91
C GLU A 62 -10.48 12.31 -3.21
N SER A 63 -9.86 12.53 -4.36
CA SER A 63 -10.38 12.08 -5.67
C SER A 63 -10.09 10.60 -5.99
N LEU A 64 -9.34 9.89 -5.13
CA LEU A 64 -9.11 8.46 -5.26
C LEU A 64 -10.33 7.68 -4.78
N GLU A 65 -11.39 7.60 -5.58
CA GLU A 65 -12.58 6.83 -5.19
C GLU A 65 -12.29 5.33 -5.10
N ARG A 66 -11.52 4.80 -6.06
CA ARG A 66 -11.14 3.39 -6.11
C ARG A 66 -9.81 3.19 -6.83
N LEU A 67 -8.78 2.84 -6.07
CA LEU A 67 -7.46 2.44 -6.53
C LEU A 67 -7.27 0.95 -6.21
N ASP A 68 -7.02 0.15 -7.23
CA ASP A 68 -6.67 -1.26 -7.07
C ASP A 68 -5.14 -1.44 -7.12
N LEU A 69 -4.55 -1.87 -6.01
CA LEU A 69 -3.13 -2.22 -5.91
C LEU A 69 -2.93 -3.73 -5.95
N GLY A 70 -3.35 -4.39 -7.03
CA GLY A 70 -3.13 -5.82 -7.22
C GLY A 70 -3.99 -6.70 -6.29
N GLY A 71 -5.28 -6.37 -6.21
CA GLY A 71 -6.28 -7.01 -5.37
C GLY A 71 -6.51 -6.31 -4.02
N PHE A 72 -5.72 -5.27 -3.71
CA PHE A 72 -5.90 -4.47 -2.50
C PHE A 72 -6.56 -3.14 -2.86
N GLN A 73 -7.84 -3.00 -2.51
CA GLN A 73 -8.62 -1.81 -2.83
C GLN A 73 -8.38 -0.70 -1.80
N ILE A 74 -8.15 0.50 -2.34
CA ILE A 74 -7.95 1.73 -1.58
C ILE A 74 -8.90 2.79 -2.12
N GLY A 75 -9.57 3.52 -1.23
CA GLY A 75 -10.44 4.62 -1.61
C GLY A 75 -10.49 5.69 -0.54
N PHE A 76 -10.43 6.95 -0.96
CA PHE A 76 -10.66 8.13 -0.13
C PHE A 76 -11.81 8.94 -0.73
N SER A 77 -12.39 9.82 0.08
CA SER A 77 -13.33 10.84 -0.37
C SER A 77 -13.25 12.05 0.55
N PRO A 78 -13.81 13.22 0.16
CA PRO A 78 -13.88 14.38 1.05
C PRO A 78 -14.61 14.14 2.37
N ARG A 79 -15.38 13.05 2.48
CA ARG A 79 -16.18 12.68 3.66
C ARG A 79 -15.65 11.44 4.39
N SER A 80 -14.66 10.75 3.85
CA SER A 80 -14.09 9.54 4.44
C SER A 80 -12.62 9.42 4.10
N HIS A 81 -11.76 9.53 5.11
CA HIS A 81 -10.32 9.40 4.98
C HIS A 81 -9.80 8.02 5.44
N VAL A 82 -10.70 7.07 5.67
CA VAL A 82 -10.34 5.67 5.95
C VAL A 82 -10.19 4.93 4.63
N ALA A 83 -8.94 4.70 4.25
CA ALA A 83 -8.54 4.24 2.92
C ALA A 83 -8.98 2.81 2.57
N SER A 84 -9.04 1.93 3.58
CA SER A 84 -9.32 0.51 3.42
C SER A 84 -9.96 -0.05 4.69
N GLN A 85 -10.87 -1.00 4.51
CA GLN A 85 -11.47 -1.79 5.60
C GLN A 85 -10.94 -3.23 5.62
N PHE A 86 -9.91 -3.52 4.81
CA PHE A 86 -9.31 -4.85 4.75
C PHE A 86 -8.60 -5.18 6.06
N VAL A 87 -9.02 -6.27 6.69
CA VAL A 87 -8.37 -6.85 7.86
C VAL A 87 -7.98 -8.28 7.53
N GLU A 88 -6.77 -8.66 7.91
CA GLU A 88 -6.27 -10.03 7.77
C GLU A 88 -5.71 -10.47 9.12
N LEU A 89 -6.17 -11.65 9.58
CA LEU A 89 -5.65 -12.25 10.80
C LEU A 89 -4.33 -12.94 10.50
N THR A 90 -3.41 -12.85 11.44
CA THR A 90 -2.12 -13.52 11.37
C THR A 90 -1.77 -14.05 12.74
N MET A 91 -1.33 -15.30 12.80
CA MET A 91 -0.98 -15.99 14.04
C MET A 91 0.55 -16.04 14.17
N LEU A 92 1.05 -15.65 15.35
CA LEU A 92 2.43 -15.90 15.75
C LEU A 92 2.48 -17.27 16.41
N THR A 93 3.22 -18.20 15.80
CA THR A 93 3.43 -19.54 16.36
C THR A 93 4.58 -19.55 17.37
N ALA A 94 4.63 -20.58 18.21
CA ALA A 94 5.64 -20.72 19.26
C ALA A 94 7.08 -20.77 18.71
N ASP A 95 7.28 -21.14 17.44
CA ASP A 95 8.57 -21.09 16.74
C ASP A 95 8.92 -19.69 16.19
N GLY A 96 8.17 -18.65 16.60
CA GLY A 96 8.38 -17.26 16.18
C GLY A 96 8.00 -16.97 14.73
N ARG A 97 7.41 -17.94 14.04
CA ARG A 97 6.95 -17.78 12.66
C ARG A 97 5.55 -17.21 12.59
N VAL A 98 5.29 -16.64 11.44
CA VAL A 98 4.02 -16.02 11.09
C VAL A 98 3.24 -17.04 10.26
N ARG A 99 2.06 -17.43 10.73
CA ARG A 99 1.11 -18.27 9.97
C ARG A 99 -0.16 -17.49 9.66
N ARG A 100 -0.71 -17.79 8.50
CA ARG A 100 -2.03 -17.35 8.04
C ARG A 100 -3.03 -18.47 8.25
#